data_AF-A0A9E7EBE3-F1
#
_entry.id   AF-A0A9E7EBE3-F1
#
_cell.length_a   1.000
_cell.length_b   1.000
_cell.length_c   1.000
_cell.angle_alpha   90.00
_cell.angle_beta   90.00
_cell.angle_gamma   90.00
#
_symmetry.space_group_name_H-M   'P 1'
#
loop_
_entity.id
_entity.type
_entity.pdbx_description
1 polymer ?
#
loop_
_entity_poly.entity_id
_entity_poly.type
_entity_poly.pdbx_seq_one_letter_code
_entity_poly.pdbx_strand_id
1 'polypeptide(L)'
;MGMERKQLDDRERVEAVLEILKKQAPLTVKQEKFCNDACVERFLRGRGDSLKKAAKQLRATLSWRESIGIDHLIADEFAAELAGGLAYVAGHDDEARPVMVFRIKQDYAKTHSQKSFVRFLVFTLEVAISSKSRFVDQFVILFDASMFDVYAMALSVASPVKKSPLLETAAAAEAENSVADQYLDHCIRILPPFLTYSLHDLASA
;
A
#
# COMPACT_ATOMS: atom_id res chain seq x y z
N MET A 1 25.22 23.20 12.80
CA MET A 1 25.08 23.89 11.49
C MET A 1 24.75 22.97 10.30
N GLY A 2 25.08 21.66 10.30
CA GLY A 2 24.76 20.77 9.17
C GLY A 2 23.31 20.25 9.11
N MET A 3 22.65 20.09 10.26
CA MET A 3 21.28 19.54 10.35
C MET A 3 20.21 20.54 9.90
N GLU A 4 20.30 21.80 10.34
CA GLU A 4 19.35 22.86 9.93
C GLU A 4 19.39 23.12 8.42
N ARG A 5 20.57 23.09 7.81
CA ARG A 5 20.74 23.35 6.38
C ARG A 5 20.12 22.25 5.51
N LYS A 6 20.18 21.00 5.99
CA LYS A 6 19.55 19.85 5.32
C LYS A 6 18.03 19.85 5.48
N GLN A 7 17.52 20.18 6.67
CA GLN A 7 16.08 20.30 6.90
C GLN A 7 15.42 21.44 6.10
N LEU A 8 16.13 22.56 5.91
CA LEU A 8 15.68 23.66 5.07
C LEU A 8 15.58 23.24 3.60
N ASP A 9 16.59 22.53 3.10
CA ASP A 9 16.60 21.97 1.73
C ASP A 9 15.46 20.96 1.52
N ASP A 10 15.24 20.04 2.47
CA ASP A 10 14.15 19.06 2.38
C ASP A 10 12.77 19.73 2.35
N ARG A 11 12.55 20.77 3.17
CA ARG A 11 11.28 21.53 3.19
C ARG A 11 11.05 22.32 1.91
N GLU A 12 12.07 22.96 1.36
CA GLU A 12 11.98 23.66 0.07
C GLU A 12 11.60 22.71 -1.07
N ARG A 13 12.14 21.49 -1.04
CA ARG A 13 11.83 20.44 -2.02
C ARG A 13 10.40 19.94 -1.90
N VAL A 14 9.90 19.76 -0.69
CA VAL A 14 8.48 19.41 -0.42
C VAL A 14 7.56 20.49 -1.00
N GLU A 15 7.81 21.76 -0.68
CA GLU A 15 7.01 22.87 -1.20
C GLU A 15 7.03 22.93 -2.73
N ALA A 16 8.21 22.72 -3.34
CA ALA A 16 8.35 22.70 -4.79
C ALA A 16 7.52 21.58 -5.47
N VAL A 17 7.40 20.40 -4.85
CA VAL A 17 6.53 19.32 -5.35
C VAL A 17 5.05 19.71 -5.25
N LEU A 18 4.64 20.27 -4.11
CA LEU A 18 3.27 20.74 -3.90
C LEU A 18 2.87 21.82 -4.90
N GLU A 19 3.78 22.75 -5.21
CA GLU A 19 3.56 23.79 -6.22
C GLU A 19 3.45 23.22 -7.63
N ILE A 20 4.25 22.21 -7.99
CA ILE A 20 4.09 21.51 -9.28
C ILE A 20 2.71 20.85 -9.36
N LEU A 21 2.24 20.21 -8.28
CA LEU A 21 0.93 19.59 -8.24
C LEU A 21 -0.18 20.62 -8.46
N LYS A 22 -0.23 21.68 -7.64
CA LYS A 22 -1.26 22.73 -7.73
C LYS A 22 -1.31 23.38 -9.11
N LYS A 23 -0.16 23.58 -9.77
CA LYS A 23 -0.07 24.13 -11.14
C LYS A 23 -0.69 23.23 -12.21
N GLN A 24 -0.64 21.91 -12.04
CA GLN A 24 -1.25 20.98 -12.98
C GLN A 24 -2.76 20.93 -12.84
N ALA A 25 -3.26 20.89 -11.61
CA ALA A 25 -4.68 20.92 -11.28
C ALA A 25 -4.88 21.29 -9.80
N PRO A 26 -5.90 22.11 -9.47
CA PRO A 26 -6.28 22.38 -8.09
C PRO A 26 -6.53 21.09 -7.31
N LEU A 27 -6.07 21.07 -6.06
CA LEU A 27 -6.33 19.95 -5.14
C LEU A 27 -7.64 20.19 -4.40
N THR A 28 -8.38 19.11 -4.11
CA THR A 28 -9.51 19.19 -3.18
C THR A 28 -9.00 19.26 -1.74
N VAL A 29 -9.83 19.74 -0.80
CA VAL A 29 -9.47 19.82 0.63
C VAL A 29 -8.99 18.47 1.20
N LYS A 30 -9.57 17.37 0.72
CA LYS A 30 -9.15 16.01 1.12
C LYS A 30 -7.78 15.64 0.57
N GLN A 31 -7.53 15.97 -0.70
CA GLN A 31 -6.23 15.74 -1.35
C GLN A 31 -5.13 16.58 -0.69
N GLU A 32 -5.42 17.83 -0.30
CA GLU A 32 -4.49 18.69 0.44
C GLU A 32 -4.13 18.09 1.82
N LYS A 33 -5.12 17.55 2.54
CA LYS A 33 -4.86 16.85 3.82
C LYS A 33 -4.00 15.60 3.64
N PHE A 34 -4.19 14.87 2.55
CA PHE A 34 -3.40 13.69 2.22
C PHE A 34 -1.95 14.07 1.85
N CYS A 35 -1.77 15.09 1.01
CA CYS A 35 -0.47 15.60 0.56
C CYS A 35 0.25 16.45 1.61
N ASN A 36 0.35 15.97 2.85
CA ASN A 36 1.17 16.61 3.89
C ASN A 36 2.68 16.39 3.66
N ASP A 37 3.51 17.15 4.38
CA ASP A 37 4.96 17.14 4.24
C ASP A 37 5.54 15.72 4.31
N ALA A 38 5.13 14.94 5.32
CA ALA A 38 5.58 13.57 5.51
C ALA A 38 5.21 12.66 4.33
N CYS A 39 4.03 12.85 3.71
CA CYS A 39 3.64 12.13 2.51
C CYS A 39 4.57 12.48 1.34
N VAL A 40 4.77 13.76 1.06
CA VAL A 40 5.59 14.25 -0.06
C VAL A 40 7.05 13.79 0.08
N GLU A 41 7.61 13.84 1.29
CA GLU A 41 8.96 13.36 1.58
C GLU A 41 9.16 11.88 1.23
N ARG A 42 8.11 11.05 1.34
CA ARG A 42 8.20 9.61 0.97
C ARG A 42 8.36 9.45 -0.54
N PHE A 43 7.51 10.16 -1.32
CA PHE A 43 7.63 10.17 -2.78
C PHE A 43 8.97 10.73 -3.28
N LEU A 44 9.57 11.67 -2.53
CA LEU A 44 10.90 12.19 -2.82
C LEU A 44 12.01 11.15 -2.55
N ARG A 45 11.94 10.45 -1.40
CA ARG A 45 12.91 9.41 -1.00
C ARG A 45 12.94 8.22 -1.96
N GLY A 46 11.78 7.72 -2.38
CA GLY A 46 11.68 6.49 -3.18
C GLY A 46 12.25 6.56 -4.61
N ARG A 47 12.50 7.76 -5.18
CA ARG A 47 12.77 7.91 -6.63
C ARG A 47 13.94 8.80 -7.01
N GLY A 48 14.91 8.97 -6.11
CA GLY A 48 16.17 9.65 -6.42
C GLY A 48 16.01 11.16 -6.63
N ASP A 49 15.24 11.80 -5.76
CA ASP A 49 15.18 13.25 -5.57
C ASP A 49 14.59 14.11 -6.72
N SER A 50 14.02 13.51 -7.76
CA SER A 50 13.41 14.26 -8.87
C SER A 50 12.02 14.82 -8.53
N LEU A 51 11.92 16.14 -8.34
CA LEU A 51 10.67 16.85 -8.02
C LEU A 51 9.53 16.55 -9.01
N LYS A 52 9.82 16.53 -10.31
CA LYS A 52 8.82 16.26 -11.36
C LYS A 52 8.29 14.83 -11.31
N LYS A 53 9.14 13.85 -11.01
CA LYS A 53 8.74 12.44 -10.88
C LYS A 53 7.88 12.25 -9.64
N ALA A 54 8.30 12.83 -8.51
CA ALA A 54 7.53 12.79 -7.27
C ALA A 54 6.13 13.40 -7.46
N ALA A 55 6.03 14.59 -8.07
CA ALA A 55 4.75 15.23 -8.36
C ALA A 55 3.87 14.39 -9.31
N LYS A 56 4.45 13.82 -10.38
CA LYS A 56 3.71 12.96 -11.31
C LYS A 56 3.15 11.72 -10.60
N GLN A 57 3.96 11.08 -9.76
CA GLN A 57 3.54 9.88 -9.04
C GLN A 57 2.48 10.20 -8.00
N LEU A 58 2.67 11.25 -7.21
CA LEU A 58 1.68 11.69 -6.23
C LEU A 58 0.34 12.02 -6.89
N ARG A 59 0.35 12.61 -8.09
CA ARG A 59 -0.87 12.82 -8.90
C ARG A 59 -1.54 11.51 -9.31
N ALA A 60 -0.75 10.53 -9.78
CA ALA A 60 -1.26 9.21 -10.14
C ALA A 60 -1.89 8.51 -8.93
N THR A 61 -1.24 8.57 -7.77
CA THR A 61 -1.78 8.06 -6.50
C THR A 61 -3.11 8.73 -6.15
N LEU A 62 -3.20 10.07 -6.23
CA LEU A 62 -4.47 10.77 -5.96
C LEU A 62 -5.61 10.32 -6.89
N SER A 63 -5.32 10.14 -8.18
CA SER A 63 -6.30 9.63 -9.15
C SER A 63 -6.72 8.18 -8.86
N TRP A 64 -5.79 7.34 -8.41
CA TRP A 64 -6.08 5.96 -8.03
C TRP A 64 -6.91 5.88 -6.74
N ARG A 65 -6.62 6.73 -5.75
CA ARG A 65 -7.42 6.83 -4.52
C ARG A 65 -8.88 7.18 -4.80
N GLU A 66 -9.11 8.05 -5.78
CA GLU A 66 -10.44 8.39 -6.26
C GLU A 66 -11.09 7.22 -7.02
N SER A 67 -10.35 6.55 -7.91
CA SER A 67 -10.90 5.47 -8.73
C SER A 67 -11.32 4.23 -7.93
N ILE A 68 -10.61 3.93 -6.84
CA ILE A 68 -10.99 2.86 -5.92
C ILE A 68 -12.03 3.32 -4.89
N GLY A 69 -12.26 4.63 -4.74
CA GLY A 69 -13.25 5.19 -3.82
C GLY A 69 -12.91 4.94 -2.36
N ILE A 70 -11.66 5.18 -1.95
CA ILE A 70 -11.17 4.93 -0.57
C ILE A 70 -12.08 5.57 0.48
N ASP A 71 -12.54 6.79 0.22
CA ASP A 71 -13.40 7.56 1.13
C ASP A 71 -14.78 6.94 1.37
N HIS A 72 -15.16 5.93 0.59
CA HIS A 72 -16.45 5.26 0.64
C HIS A 72 -16.37 3.82 1.12
N LEU A 73 -15.18 3.32 1.46
CA LEU A 73 -15.01 1.96 1.97
C LEU A 73 -15.64 1.84 3.36
N ILE A 74 -16.59 0.92 3.52
CA ILE A 74 -17.25 0.63 4.81
C ILE A 74 -17.08 -0.85 5.17
N ALA A 75 -17.04 -1.14 6.48
CA ALA A 75 -16.81 -2.50 6.98
C ALA A 75 -17.85 -3.52 6.49
N ASP A 76 -19.10 -3.09 6.30
CA ASP A 76 -20.21 -3.94 5.86
C ASP A 76 -19.98 -4.55 4.46
N GLU A 77 -19.23 -3.85 3.58
CA GLU A 77 -18.85 -4.39 2.27
C GLU A 77 -17.93 -5.62 2.38
N PHE A 78 -17.27 -5.81 3.52
CA PHE A 78 -16.23 -6.81 3.74
C PHE A 78 -16.56 -7.76 4.90
N ALA A 79 -17.84 -7.89 5.26
CA ALA A 79 -18.26 -8.67 6.42
C ALA A 79 -17.77 -10.14 6.36
N ALA A 80 -17.75 -10.75 5.17
CA ALA A 80 -17.28 -12.12 4.98
C ALA A 80 -15.75 -12.24 5.16
N GLU A 81 -14.99 -11.31 4.59
CA GLU A 81 -13.53 -11.23 4.72
C GLU A 81 -13.11 -10.97 6.17
N LEU A 82 -13.81 -10.08 6.86
CA LEU A 82 -13.59 -9.75 8.26
C LEU A 82 -13.96 -10.91 9.18
N ALA A 83 -15.12 -11.56 8.98
CA ALA A 83 -15.52 -12.73 9.75
C ALA A 83 -14.60 -13.93 9.50
N GLY A 84 -14.12 -14.10 8.26
CA GLY A 84 -13.08 -15.05 7.91
C GLY A 84 -11.70 -14.65 8.42
N GLY A 85 -11.54 -13.41 8.88
CA GLY A 85 -10.31 -12.72 9.25
C GLY A 85 -9.19 -12.89 8.23
N LEU A 86 -9.49 -12.65 6.96
CA LEU A 86 -8.52 -12.62 5.87
C LEU A 86 -7.42 -11.58 6.12
N ALA A 87 -7.81 -10.43 6.67
CA ALA A 87 -6.89 -9.43 7.20
C ALA A 87 -7.53 -8.67 8.35
N TYR A 88 -6.75 -8.25 9.34
CA TYR A 88 -7.23 -7.47 10.49
C TYR A 88 -6.11 -6.72 11.21
N VAL A 89 -6.45 -5.67 11.95
CA VAL A 89 -5.52 -4.94 12.83
C VAL A 89 -5.51 -5.60 14.20
N ALA A 90 -4.36 -6.12 14.61
CA ALA A 90 -4.13 -6.90 15.82
C ALA A 90 -3.62 -6.05 17.01
N GLY A 91 -3.75 -4.73 16.94
CA GLY A 91 -3.29 -3.80 17.97
C GLY A 91 -1.96 -3.15 17.60
N HIS A 92 -1.11 -2.90 18.59
CA HIS A 92 0.18 -2.22 18.44
C HIS A 92 1.31 -3.04 19.04
N ASP A 93 2.51 -2.90 18.49
CA ASP A 93 3.72 -3.47 19.10
C ASP A 93 4.32 -2.57 20.18
N ASP A 94 5.46 -2.98 20.73
CA ASP A 94 6.18 -2.25 21.79
C ASP A 94 6.67 -0.85 21.37
N GLU A 95 6.74 -0.58 20.07
CA GLU A 95 7.09 0.73 19.50
C GLU A 95 5.84 1.55 19.12
N ALA A 96 4.65 1.12 19.56
CA ALA A 96 3.35 1.72 19.23
C ALA A 96 3.05 1.75 17.72
N ARG A 97 3.65 0.85 16.94
CA ARG A 97 3.33 0.66 15.52
C ARG A 97 2.10 -0.22 15.39
N PRO A 98 1.08 0.16 14.60
CA PRO A 98 -0.03 -0.74 14.31
C PRO A 98 0.46 -2.04 13.69
N VAL A 99 -0.06 -3.17 14.17
CA VAL A 99 0.22 -4.49 13.64
C VAL A 99 -1.01 -4.96 12.87
N MET A 100 -0.85 -5.17 11.57
CA MET A 100 -1.84 -5.79 10.71
C MET A 100 -1.45 -7.25 10.47
N VAL A 101 -2.39 -8.17 10.61
CA VAL A 101 -2.20 -9.58 10.23
C VAL A 101 -2.94 -9.81 8.92
N PHE A 102 -2.25 -10.43 7.96
CA PHE A 102 -2.78 -10.84 6.68
C PHE A 102 -2.65 -12.36 6.55
N ARG A 103 -3.77 -13.07 6.45
CA ARG A 103 -3.83 -14.53 6.33
C ARG A 103 -4.03 -14.92 4.88
N ILE A 104 -3.08 -15.66 4.32
CA ILE A 104 -3.17 -16.13 2.93
C ILE A 104 -4.17 -17.28 2.86
N LYS A 105 -5.29 -17.07 2.16
CA LYS A 105 -6.31 -18.10 1.93
C LYS A 105 -6.38 -18.44 0.44
N GLN A 106 -5.96 -19.65 0.08
CA GLN A 106 -5.88 -20.10 -1.31
C GLN A 106 -7.23 -20.08 -2.05
N ASP A 107 -8.33 -20.31 -1.35
CA ASP A 107 -9.67 -20.34 -1.95
C ASP A 107 -10.28 -18.95 -2.17
N TYR A 108 -9.69 -17.90 -1.58
CA TYR A 108 -10.18 -16.54 -1.74
C TYR A 108 -10.05 -16.06 -3.19
N ALA A 109 -8.90 -16.33 -3.84
CA ALA A 109 -8.67 -15.98 -5.24
C ALA A 109 -9.60 -16.72 -6.23
N LYS A 110 -10.17 -17.86 -5.82
CA LYS A 110 -11.10 -18.64 -6.66
C LYS A 110 -12.53 -18.08 -6.64
N THR A 111 -12.88 -17.37 -5.56
CA THR A 111 -14.25 -16.96 -5.27
C THR A 111 -14.45 -15.43 -5.33
N HIS A 112 -13.35 -14.67 -5.31
CA HIS A 112 -13.38 -13.21 -5.35
C HIS A 112 -12.56 -12.64 -6.51
N SER A 113 -12.97 -11.48 -7.01
CA SER A 113 -12.21 -10.76 -8.02
C SER A 113 -11.00 -10.05 -7.40
N GLN A 114 -9.93 -9.88 -8.18
CA GLN A 114 -8.76 -9.08 -7.78
C GLN A 114 -9.16 -7.66 -7.31
N LYS A 115 -10.14 -7.04 -7.99
CA LYS A 115 -10.66 -5.72 -7.60
C LYS A 115 -11.24 -5.73 -6.18
N SER A 116 -11.98 -6.76 -5.80
CA SER A 116 -12.57 -6.89 -4.46
C SER A 116 -11.50 -7.13 -3.40
N PHE A 117 -10.51 -7.97 -3.74
CA PHE A 117 -9.34 -8.21 -2.90
C PHE A 117 -8.56 -6.92 -2.62
N VAL A 118 -8.22 -6.16 -3.66
CA VAL A 118 -7.49 -4.89 -3.51
C VAL A 118 -8.28 -3.89 -2.68
N ARG A 119 -9.61 -3.79 -2.86
CA ARG A 119 -10.47 -2.93 -2.02
C ARG A 119 -10.42 -3.33 -0.55
N PHE A 120 -10.53 -4.63 -0.25
CA PHE A 120 -10.46 -5.13 1.12
C PHE A 120 -9.09 -4.89 1.76
N LEU A 121 -8.02 -5.11 0.99
CA LEU A 121 -6.64 -4.85 1.43
C LEU A 121 -6.45 -3.37 1.78
N VAL A 122 -6.89 -2.47 0.88
CA VAL A 122 -6.83 -1.02 1.08
C VAL A 122 -7.67 -0.59 2.28
N PHE A 123 -8.88 -1.13 2.44
CA PHE A 123 -9.71 -0.88 3.61
C PHE A 123 -8.96 -1.21 4.91
N THR A 124 -8.36 -2.40 4.98
CA THR A 124 -7.66 -2.85 6.20
C THR A 124 -6.40 -2.02 6.47
N LEU A 125 -5.68 -1.62 5.41
CA LEU A 125 -4.51 -0.74 5.52
C LEU A 125 -4.89 0.67 6.00
N GLU A 126 -5.99 1.24 5.51
CA GLU A 126 -6.49 2.55 5.95
C GLU A 126 -6.94 2.51 7.42
N VAL A 127 -7.54 1.40 7.87
CA VAL A 127 -7.83 1.17 9.30
C VAL A 127 -6.52 1.11 10.12
N ALA A 128 -5.52 0.37 9.65
CA ALA A 128 -4.21 0.29 10.33
C ALA A 128 -3.54 1.66 10.42
N ILE A 129 -3.50 2.43 9.32
CA ILE A 129 -2.93 3.78 9.28
C ILE A 129 -3.68 4.73 10.19
N SER A 130 -5.02 4.66 10.23
CA SER A 130 -5.85 5.50 11.10
C SER A 130 -5.63 5.22 12.59
N SER A 131 -5.16 4.01 12.93
CA SER A 131 -4.83 3.63 14.31
C SER A 131 -3.40 4.02 14.74
N LYS A 132 -2.60 4.65 13.86
CA LYS A 132 -1.23 5.07 14.20
C LYS A 132 -1.20 6.09 15.33
N SER A 133 -0.21 5.95 16.20
CA SER A 133 0.13 7.00 17.17
C SER A 133 0.77 8.20 16.46
N ARG A 134 0.57 9.41 17.00
CA ARG A 134 1.06 10.68 16.43
C ARG A 134 2.58 10.73 16.18
N PHE A 135 3.35 9.90 16.90
CA PHE A 135 4.81 9.88 16.84
C PHE A 135 5.38 8.70 16.05
N VAL A 136 4.50 7.92 15.39
CA VAL A 136 4.87 6.70 14.71
C VAL A 136 4.42 6.76 13.25
N ASP A 137 5.38 6.82 12.34
CA ASP A 137 5.09 6.85 10.91
C ASP A 137 4.88 5.45 10.33
N GLN A 138 5.34 4.40 10.99
CA GLN A 138 5.42 3.05 10.44
C GLN A 138 4.30 2.13 10.96
N PHE A 139 4.10 1.01 10.27
CA PHE A 139 3.25 -0.09 10.72
C PHE A 139 3.88 -1.43 10.35
N VAL A 140 3.37 -2.51 10.92
CA VAL A 140 3.87 -3.88 10.72
C VAL A 140 2.80 -4.70 10.01
N ILE A 141 3.18 -5.47 8.99
CA ILE A 141 2.30 -6.46 8.37
C ILE A 141 2.86 -7.86 8.64
N LEU A 142 2.09 -8.70 9.30
CA LEU A 142 2.41 -10.11 9.50
C LEU A 142 1.68 -10.95 8.46
N PHE A 143 2.42 -11.73 7.69
CA PHE A 143 1.85 -12.68 6.74
C PHE A 143 1.76 -14.06 7.38
N ASP A 144 0.54 -14.50 7.63
CA ASP A 144 0.27 -15.85 8.11
C ASP A 144 -0.03 -16.76 6.91
N ALA A 145 0.97 -17.57 6.58
CA ALA A 145 0.95 -18.58 5.53
C ALA A 145 0.75 -20.01 6.08
N SER A 146 0.33 -20.17 7.34
CA SER A 146 0.17 -21.48 7.98
C SER A 146 -0.84 -22.40 7.28
N MET A 147 -1.81 -21.81 6.57
CA MET A 147 -2.84 -22.51 5.79
C MET A 147 -2.51 -22.60 4.29
N PHE A 148 -1.29 -22.20 3.89
CA PHE A 148 -0.82 -22.30 2.53
C PHE A 148 -0.10 -23.64 2.36
N ASP A 149 -0.66 -24.54 1.55
CA ASP A 149 -0.03 -25.82 1.28
C ASP A 149 1.31 -25.57 0.56
N VAL A 150 2.41 -26.02 1.17
CA VAL A 150 3.77 -25.90 0.62
C VAL A 150 3.86 -26.57 -0.76
N TYR A 151 3.02 -27.58 -1.03
CA TYR A 151 2.88 -28.20 -2.34
C TYR A 151 2.17 -27.32 -3.36
N ALA A 152 1.16 -26.55 -2.95
CA ALA A 152 0.50 -25.60 -3.84
C ALA A 152 1.46 -24.48 -4.26
N MET A 153 2.37 -24.05 -3.39
CA MET A 153 3.42 -23.11 -3.76
C MET A 153 4.37 -23.69 -4.81
N ALA A 154 4.87 -24.92 -4.59
CA ALA A 154 5.73 -25.59 -5.56
C ALA A 154 5.03 -25.80 -6.91
N LEU A 155 3.74 -26.11 -6.93
CA LEU A 155 2.97 -26.33 -8.16
C LEU A 155 2.57 -25.04 -8.88
N SER A 156 2.27 -23.95 -8.16
CA SER A 156 2.00 -22.63 -8.74
C SER A 156 3.27 -21.96 -9.28
N VAL A 157 4.44 -22.25 -8.69
CA VAL A 157 5.76 -21.74 -9.13
C VAL A 157 6.37 -22.62 -10.23
N ALA A 158 6.16 -23.94 -10.19
CA ALA A 158 6.72 -24.90 -11.16
C ALA A 158 5.79 -25.17 -12.36
N SER A 159 4.48 -24.93 -12.25
CA SER A 159 3.70 -24.70 -13.46
C SER A 159 4.11 -23.32 -13.98
N PRO A 160 4.44 -23.16 -15.27
CA PRO A 160 4.17 -21.89 -15.88
C PRO A 160 2.68 -21.68 -15.64
N VAL A 161 2.31 -20.79 -14.72
CA VAL A 161 1.00 -20.15 -14.79
C VAL A 161 0.93 -19.75 -16.25
N LYS A 162 0.10 -20.43 -17.04
CA LYS A 162 -0.31 -19.88 -18.31
C LYS A 162 -0.88 -18.56 -17.86
N LYS A 163 -0.11 -17.48 -18.05
CA LYS A 163 -0.65 -16.12 -18.02
C LYS A 163 -1.89 -16.25 -18.87
N SER A 164 -3.05 -16.29 -18.23
CA SER A 164 -4.29 -16.28 -18.97
C SER A 164 -4.16 -15.03 -19.83
N PRO A 165 -4.22 -15.13 -21.17
CA PRO A 165 -4.03 -13.97 -22.04
C PRO A 165 -5.17 -12.94 -21.89
N LEU A 166 -6.02 -13.10 -20.87
CA LEU A 166 -7.14 -12.26 -20.52
C LEU A 166 -6.81 -11.56 -19.19
N LEU A 167 -6.35 -10.31 -19.33
CA LEU A 167 -6.24 -9.27 -18.29
C LEU A 167 -4.96 -9.16 -17.44
N GLU A 168 -3.76 -9.17 -18.03
CA GLU A 168 -2.72 -8.21 -17.59
C GLU A 168 -3.08 -6.84 -18.20
N THR A 169 -4.06 -6.16 -17.62
CA THR A 169 -4.34 -4.77 -17.99
C THR A 169 -3.40 -3.85 -17.22
N ALA A 170 -2.92 -2.78 -17.87
CA ALA A 170 -2.08 -1.77 -17.23
C ALA A 170 -2.66 -1.27 -15.88
N ALA A 171 -3.99 -1.28 -15.74
CA ALA A 171 -4.69 -0.90 -14.51
C ALA A 171 -4.39 -1.78 -13.29
N ALA A 172 -4.13 -3.09 -13.47
CA ALA A 172 -3.78 -3.99 -12.37
C ALA A 172 -2.36 -3.71 -11.86
N ALA A 173 -1.39 -3.61 -12.76
CA ALA A 173 -0.01 -3.22 -12.43
C ALA A 173 0.09 -1.79 -11.86
N GLU A 174 -0.79 -0.88 -12.29
CA GLU A 174 -0.89 0.48 -11.74
C GLU A 174 -1.48 0.50 -10.33
N ALA A 175 -2.45 -0.38 -10.04
CA ALA A 175 -2.99 -0.56 -8.70
C ALA A 175 -1.97 -1.18 -7.73
N GLU A 176 -1.22 -2.18 -8.17
CA GLU A 176 -0.14 -2.80 -7.38
C GLU A 176 0.98 -1.80 -7.06
N ASN A 177 1.44 -1.05 -8.07
CA ASN A 177 2.42 0.01 -7.86
C ASN A 177 1.87 1.12 -6.95
N SER A 178 0.58 1.45 -7.04
CA SER A 178 -0.05 2.44 -6.16
C SER A 178 -0.15 1.95 -4.71
N VAL A 179 -0.45 0.67 -4.48
CA VAL A 179 -0.42 0.06 -3.15
C VAL A 179 1.01 0.05 -2.61
N ALA A 180 1.98 -0.31 -3.44
CA ALA A 180 3.38 -0.32 -3.06
C ALA A 180 3.91 1.07 -2.70
N ASP A 181 3.74 2.04 -3.60
CA ASP A 181 4.20 3.41 -3.43
C ASP A 181 3.53 4.11 -2.23
N GLN A 182 2.26 3.79 -1.94
CA GLN A 182 1.52 4.49 -0.88
C GLN A 182 1.68 3.84 0.51
N TYR A 183 1.71 2.51 0.58
CA TYR A 183 1.59 1.80 1.86
C TYR A 183 2.87 1.06 2.27
N LEU A 184 3.72 0.64 1.33
CA LEU A 184 4.83 -0.27 1.65
C LEU A 184 6.10 0.43 2.14
N ASP A 185 6.29 1.72 1.83
CA ASP A 185 7.37 2.54 2.41
C ASP A 185 7.25 2.71 3.95
N HIS A 186 6.11 2.32 4.52
CA HIS A 186 5.83 2.31 5.96
C HIS A 186 5.99 0.96 6.64
N CYS A 187 6.11 -0.10 5.85
CA CYS A 187 6.11 -1.46 6.38
C CYS A 187 7.53 -1.85 6.78
N ILE A 188 7.75 -2.10 8.07
CA ILE A 188 9.09 -2.39 8.59
C ILE A 188 9.51 -3.84 8.35
N ARG A 189 8.56 -4.77 8.23
CA ARG A 189 8.88 -6.21 8.19
C ARG A 189 7.77 -6.99 7.50
N ILE A 190 8.14 -7.68 6.43
CA ILE A 190 7.47 -8.89 5.94
C ILE A 190 8.16 -10.03 6.68
N LEU A 191 7.50 -10.67 7.63
CA LEU A 191 7.99 -11.90 8.23
C LEU A 191 7.29 -13.09 7.58
N PRO A 192 7.92 -13.79 6.63
CA PRO A 192 7.60 -15.18 6.38
C PRO A 192 8.41 -16.02 7.38
N PRO A 193 7.87 -17.11 7.94
CA PRO A 193 8.72 -18.02 8.70
C PRO A 193 9.78 -18.67 7.80
N PHE A 194 9.61 -18.72 6.46
CA PHE A 194 10.53 -19.48 5.59
C PHE A 194 10.82 -19.00 4.15
N LEU A 195 10.24 -17.94 3.57
CA LEU A 195 10.56 -17.57 2.17
C LEU A 195 10.46 -16.06 1.87
N THR A 196 11.56 -15.46 1.39
CA THR A 196 11.60 -14.06 0.91
C THR A 196 10.90 -13.94 -0.44
N TYR A 197 9.77 -13.22 -0.49
CA TYR A 197 9.15 -12.78 -1.74
C TYR A 197 8.83 -11.29 -1.66
N SER A 198 8.90 -10.61 -2.81
CA SER A 198 8.39 -9.26 -2.95
C SER A 198 6.86 -9.30 -3.00
N LEU A 199 6.17 -8.27 -2.53
CA LEU A 199 4.71 -8.17 -2.68
C LEU A 199 4.26 -8.17 -4.15
N HIS A 200 5.17 -7.85 -5.08
CA HIS A 200 4.98 -8.07 -6.52
C HIS A 200 4.66 -9.54 -6.85
N ASP A 201 5.26 -10.50 -6.13
CA ASP A 201 5.06 -11.93 -6.34
C ASP A 201 3.75 -12.43 -5.71
N LEU A 202 3.25 -11.76 -4.67
CA LEU A 202 1.98 -12.06 -4.01
C LEU A 202 0.77 -11.46 -4.73
N ALA A 203 0.95 -10.32 -5.40
CA ALA A 203 -0.09 -9.70 -6.21
C ALA A 203 -0.24 -10.37 -7.59
N SER A 204 0.84 -11.00 -8.08
CA SER A 204 0.88 -11.75 -9.34
C SER A 204 0.37 -13.21 -9.25
N ALA A 205 -0.02 -13.69 -8.06
CA ALA A 205 -0.45 -15.07 -7.80
C ALA A 205 -1.96 -15.18 -7.60
#